data_AF-A0A518B3B6-F1
#
_entry.id   AF-A0A518B3B6-F1
#
_cell.length_a   1.000
_cell.length_b   1.000
_cell.length_c   1.000
_cell.angle_alpha   90.00
_cell.angle_beta   90.00
_cell.angle_gamma   90.00
#
_symmetry.space_group_name_H-M   'P 1'
#
loop_
_entity.id
_entity.type
_entity.pdbx_description
1 polymer ?
#
loop_
_entity_poly.entity_id
_entity_poly.type
_entity_poly.pdbx_seq_one_letter_code
_entity_poly.pdbx_strand_id
1 'polypeptide(L)'
;MRHLSKSLLVTCLALAFTAPAQAQFKIFGGNRNSNRNSGSSGNRNSGSSGQRQGGGVGNIFQRIQENKNRRLQGRLDEKRDDLSDRFGNTNKAERKLKQFINRNGELKQWINNGRADQAISDAKKKLFGGRDSGWGHGGPQRVSPVYEHDYQSRRSNYYGARHVAEPNLEPAKEPEATEEEPEEEKELAQPEAIPSNEFALYVPPANQQLLDDLSAAFDKRLLAQLKLIEDELHPGLIMEQDRDSLVNALNLRGATREDIFDVEDAIEYSDDPRDLNNALRRAEIPDRRVYTKRFELKVALDELRDKSLSGDFRGVRRATQQLRVVMKDAGRVTGAPRPRHLTAYLDEVEEFTRYKDVVDLHPANGVWHPELDSQATVIHVPGIAPGDILYIGTDVVAVGPKAGDTDISIDRRKVIELVSSTAVAMKDLGEEPPLGIVLVRNPAENKGTIKYTIGGEEYTLPPSYIQELGSEPVKVTFEKTEGGETLTYELEPETYYDFVQGEEGWDLYTREFEVVIDNSNNSEDFYFMLADGPQRIRKGRMAILKNSEPIRIDFASGGEVQPAPHYLTHSHYKIGVDDKGEKVALVEVQ
;
A
#
# COMPACT_ATOMS: atom_id res chain seq x y z
N MET A 1 -53.62 -2.43 20.16
CA MET A 1 -53.54 -1.21 19.33
C MET A 1 -52.51 -0.27 19.94
N ARG A 2 -51.45 0.02 19.16
CA ARG A 2 -50.63 1.24 19.06
C ARG A 2 -50.19 1.99 20.34
N HIS A 3 -48.85 2.13 20.44
CA HIS A 3 -48.07 3.32 20.87
C HIS A 3 -48.38 3.90 22.27
N LEU A 4 -47.44 4.22 23.16
CA LEU A 4 -46.19 4.96 22.99
C LEU A 4 -45.30 4.90 24.26
N SER A 5 -44.00 5.20 24.07
CA SER A 5 -43.04 5.86 24.98
C SER A 5 -42.66 5.19 26.31
N LYS A 6 -41.35 4.92 26.48
CA LYS A 6 -40.60 5.18 27.72
C LYS A 6 -39.12 5.43 27.38
N SER A 7 -38.79 6.71 27.31
CA SER A 7 -37.47 7.25 27.60
C SER A 7 -37.33 7.40 29.13
N LEU A 8 -36.08 7.46 29.63
CA LEU A 8 -35.62 7.70 31.00
C LEU A 8 -35.56 6.54 32.02
N LEU A 9 -34.32 6.05 32.25
CA LEU A 9 -33.70 5.72 33.55
C LEU A 9 -32.20 5.43 33.29
N VAL A 10 -31.32 6.44 33.32
CA VAL A 10 -30.61 7.00 34.49
C VAL A 10 -29.64 6.00 35.15
N THR A 11 -28.35 6.21 34.84
CA THR A 11 -27.27 6.50 35.80
C THR A 11 -27.26 5.72 37.11
N CYS A 12 -26.31 4.78 37.25
CA CYS A 12 -25.65 4.40 38.51
C CYS A 12 -24.61 3.31 38.24
N LEU A 13 -23.31 3.65 38.23
CA LEU A 13 -22.22 2.92 38.89
C LEU A 13 -20.86 3.50 38.47
N ALA A 14 -20.45 4.54 39.18
CA ALA A 14 -19.06 4.95 39.33
C ALA A 14 -18.81 5.18 40.83
N LEU A 15 -17.58 4.87 41.25
CA LEU A 15 -16.96 5.06 42.58
C LEU A 15 -17.01 3.87 43.56
N ALA A 16 -15.92 3.10 43.58
CA ALA A 16 -15.20 2.82 44.82
C ALA A 16 -13.72 2.45 44.54
N PHE A 17 -12.85 3.06 45.35
CA PHE A 17 -11.42 2.80 45.59
C PHE A 17 -10.36 3.58 44.80
N THR A 18 -9.98 4.69 45.44
CA THR A 18 -8.72 5.44 45.27
C THR A 18 -7.61 4.93 46.21
N ALA A 19 -6.41 4.75 45.62
CA ALA A 19 -5.07 5.15 46.11
C ALA A 19 -4.31 4.26 47.16
N PRO A 20 -3.01 4.53 47.44
CA PRO A 20 -1.85 4.10 46.64
C PRO A 20 -0.71 3.48 47.51
N ALA A 21 0.34 2.91 46.91
CA ALA A 21 1.61 2.68 47.63
C ALA A 21 2.85 2.69 46.71
N GLN A 22 3.72 3.66 46.96
CA GLN A 22 5.14 3.65 46.60
C GLN A 22 5.92 2.76 47.57
N ALA A 23 6.92 2.02 47.09
CA ALA A 23 8.10 1.65 47.88
C ALA A 23 9.29 1.31 46.96
N GLN A 24 10.35 2.11 47.09
CA GLN A 24 11.72 1.78 46.71
C GLN A 24 12.27 0.70 47.66
N PHE A 25 13.12 -0.22 47.21
CA PHE A 25 14.31 -0.63 47.98
C PHE A 25 15.39 -1.35 47.15
N LYS A 26 16.63 -1.06 47.55
CA LYS A 26 17.94 -1.46 47.04
C LYS A 26 18.35 -2.91 47.36
N ILE A 27 19.21 -3.45 46.48
CA ILE A 27 20.50 -4.16 46.69
C ILE A 27 20.70 -4.93 48.02
N PHE A 28 20.87 -6.25 47.92
CA PHE A 28 21.88 -7.14 48.56
C PHE A 28 21.75 -8.49 47.82
N GLY A 29 22.78 -9.20 47.33
CA GLY A 29 24.09 -9.48 47.91
C GLY A 29 24.01 -10.76 48.76
N GLY A 30 24.20 -11.95 48.18
CA GLY A 30 24.06 -13.20 48.94
C GLY A 30 24.45 -14.47 48.17
N ASN A 31 25.71 -14.85 48.34
CA ASN A 31 26.45 -15.97 47.76
C ASN A 31 26.18 -17.33 48.49
N ARG A 32 26.67 -18.43 47.86
CA ARG A 32 26.81 -19.85 48.30
C ARG A 32 25.66 -20.79 47.85
N ASN A 33 25.89 -22.02 47.36
CA ASN A 33 27.09 -22.85 47.37
C ASN A 33 26.99 -23.99 46.32
N SER A 34 28.15 -24.34 45.73
CA SER A 34 28.65 -25.68 45.39
C SER A 34 27.70 -26.75 44.82
N ASN A 35 28.02 -27.32 43.65
CA ASN A 35 28.82 -28.54 43.61
C ASN A 35 29.43 -28.84 42.23
N ARG A 36 30.56 -29.55 42.31
CA ARG A 36 31.54 -29.88 41.27
C ARG A 36 31.00 -30.86 40.23
N ASN A 37 31.43 -30.71 38.97
CA ASN A 37 32.07 -31.83 38.29
C ASN A 37 33.04 -31.35 37.17
N SER A 38 34.28 -31.79 37.32
CA SER A 38 35.33 -31.91 36.29
C SER A 38 34.81 -32.63 35.04
N GLY A 39 35.31 -32.46 33.83
CA GLY A 39 36.45 -31.74 33.27
C GLY A 39 36.60 -32.26 31.84
N SER A 40 36.97 -31.42 30.89
CA SER A 40 37.58 -31.85 29.62
C SER A 40 38.18 -30.65 28.91
N SER A 41 39.51 -30.64 28.85
CA SER A 41 40.28 -29.74 28.01
C SER A 41 40.11 -30.12 26.54
N GLY A 42 39.87 -29.15 25.67
CA GLY A 42 39.88 -29.42 24.24
C GLY A 42 39.68 -28.18 23.38
N ASN A 43 40.79 -27.51 23.12
CA ASN A 43 41.08 -26.75 21.90
C ASN A 43 40.48 -25.34 21.71
N ARG A 44 41.40 -24.37 21.76
CA ARG A 44 41.25 -23.01 21.25
C ARG A 44 41.30 -23.08 19.73
N ASN A 45 40.34 -22.44 19.05
CA ASN A 45 40.62 -21.83 17.75
C ASN A 45 39.94 -20.46 17.71
N SER A 46 40.80 -19.44 17.68
CA SER A 46 40.48 -18.03 17.57
C SER A 46 40.37 -17.64 16.10
N GLY A 47 39.40 -16.78 15.79
CA GLY A 47 39.46 -15.89 14.63
C GLY A 47 38.59 -16.32 13.44
N SER A 48 37.39 -15.75 13.35
CA SER A 48 36.92 -15.23 12.08
C SER A 48 35.88 -14.14 12.34
N SER A 49 36.18 -12.99 11.74
CA SER A 49 35.44 -11.73 11.68
C SER A 49 33.95 -11.90 11.42
N GLY A 50 33.15 -11.10 12.14
CA GLY A 50 31.72 -10.95 11.91
C GLY A 50 31.42 -10.38 10.53
N GLN A 51 30.98 -11.24 9.62
CA GLN A 51 30.07 -10.85 8.54
C GLN A 51 28.66 -10.88 9.10
N ARG A 52 28.10 -9.70 9.40
CA ARG A 52 26.64 -9.52 9.48
C ARG A 52 26.10 -9.72 8.07
N GLN A 53 25.70 -10.95 7.74
CA GLN A 53 24.97 -11.23 6.52
C GLN A 53 23.60 -10.53 6.60
N GLY A 54 23.32 -9.67 5.63
CA GLY A 54 21.99 -9.10 5.39
C GLY A 54 21.01 -10.24 5.10
N GLY A 55 20.18 -10.56 6.10
CA GLY A 55 19.16 -11.60 6.02
C GLY A 55 17.77 -11.00 6.22
N GLY A 56 17.30 -10.21 5.26
CA GLY A 56 15.96 -9.61 5.31
C GLY A 56 14.94 -10.34 4.43
N VAL A 57 15.24 -10.52 3.14
CA VAL A 57 14.22 -10.91 2.15
C VAL A 57 14.15 -12.42 1.91
N GLY A 58 15.28 -13.13 2.00
CA GLY A 58 15.32 -14.58 1.75
C GLY A 58 14.53 -15.41 2.79
N ASN A 59 14.43 -14.94 4.03
CA ASN A 59 13.80 -15.68 5.12
C ASN A 59 12.27 -15.69 5.07
N ILE A 60 11.63 -14.65 4.51
CA ILE A 60 10.16 -14.56 4.49
C ILE A 60 9.58 -15.47 3.40
N PHE A 61 10.09 -15.38 2.17
CA PHE A 61 9.71 -16.29 1.09
C PHE A 61 9.96 -17.76 1.47
N GLN A 62 11.09 -18.03 2.12
CA GLN A 62 11.38 -19.38 2.62
C GLN A 62 10.35 -19.84 3.67
N ARG A 63 9.98 -19.00 4.64
CA ARG A 63 8.95 -19.32 5.64
C ARG A 63 7.56 -19.52 5.04
N ILE A 64 7.17 -18.71 4.05
CA ILE A 64 5.89 -18.86 3.33
C ILE A 64 5.88 -20.20 2.58
N GLN A 65 6.97 -20.54 1.89
CA GLN A 65 7.10 -21.81 1.19
C GLN A 65 7.13 -23.01 2.16
N GLU A 66 7.80 -22.90 3.30
CA GLU A 66 7.81 -23.93 4.35
C GLU A 66 6.42 -24.15 4.96
N ASN A 67 5.68 -23.08 5.25
CA ASN A 67 4.30 -23.17 5.73
C ASN A 67 3.37 -23.80 4.68
N LYS A 68 3.52 -23.42 3.41
CA LYS A 68 2.77 -24.04 2.30
C LYS A 68 3.06 -25.54 2.20
N ASN A 69 4.35 -25.93 2.25
CA ASN A 69 4.75 -27.34 2.22
C ASN A 69 4.18 -28.13 3.42
N ARG A 70 4.24 -27.55 4.62
CA ARG A 70 3.69 -28.20 5.84
C ARG A 70 2.18 -28.38 5.75
N ARG A 71 1.45 -27.41 5.18
CA ARG A 71 0.00 -27.51 4.93
C ARG A 71 -0.33 -28.61 3.93
N LEU A 72 0.41 -28.70 2.82
CA LEU A 72 0.21 -29.73 1.79
C LEU A 72 0.54 -31.14 2.34
N GLN A 73 1.61 -31.28 3.11
CA GLN A 73 1.97 -32.52 3.78
C GLN A 73 0.88 -32.96 4.79
N GLY A 74 0.41 -32.04 5.63
CA GLY A 74 -0.65 -32.31 6.59
C GLY A 74 -1.93 -32.82 5.92
N ARG A 75 -2.37 -32.17 4.82
CA ARG A 75 -3.52 -32.62 4.04
C ARG A 75 -3.31 -34.01 3.42
N LEU A 76 -2.10 -34.33 2.97
CA LEU A 76 -1.78 -35.64 2.40
C LEU A 76 -1.82 -36.73 3.48
N ASP A 77 -1.24 -36.47 4.66
CA ASP A 77 -1.23 -37.41 5.78
C ASP A 77 -2.62 -37.62 6.37
N GLU A 78 -3.39 -36.56 6.57
CA GLU A 78 -4.78 -36.65 7.03
C GLU A 78 -5.63 -37.46 6.06
N LYS A 79 -5.53 -37.19 4.75
CA LYS A 79 -6.29 -37.95 3.76
C LYS A 79 -5.81 -39.39 3.65
N ARG A 80 -4.53 -39.66 3.85
CA ARG A 80 -4.00 -41.02 3.92
C ARG A 80 -4.64 -41.78 5.07
N ASP A 81 -4.66 -41.19 6.26
CA ASP A 81 -5.16 -41.83 7.48
C ASP A 81 -6.67 -42.05 7.38
N ASP A 82 -7.44 -41.07 6.88
CA ASP A 82 -8.86 -41.22 6.57
C ASP A 82 -9.14 -42.37 5.58
N LEU A 83 -8.37 -42.44 4.47
CA LEU A 83 -8.53 -43.52 3.50
C LEU A 83 -8.12 -44.89 4.06
N SER A 84 -7.10 -44.92 4.94
CA SER A 84 -6.67 -46.13 5.65
C SER A 84 -7.74 -46.63 6.60
N ASP A 85 -8.33 -45.75 7.40
CA ASP A 85 -9.39 -46.10 8.36
C ASP A 85 -10.67 -46.55 7.64
N ARG A 86 -11.02 -45.91 6.52
CA ARG A 86 -12.24 -46.22 5.76
C ARG A 86 -12.15 -47.48 4.91
N PHE A 87 -11.02 -47.72 4.26
CA PHE A 87 -10.88 -48.79 3.25
C PHE A 87 -9.87 -49.87 3.65
N GLY A 88 -9.21 -49.74 4.80
CA GLY A 88 -8.03 -50.54 5.16
C GLY A 88 -6.87 -50.32 4.18
N ASN A 89 -5.82 -51.14 4.34
CA ASN A 89 -4.68 -51.19 3.44
C ASN A 89 -5.02 -51.90 2.10
N THR A 90 -5.96 -51.34 1.34
CA THR A 90 -6.44 -51.91 0.08
C THR A 90 -5.97 -51.12 -1.13
N ASN A 91 -5.92 -51.78 -2.29
CA ASN A 91 -5.70 -51.13 -3.60
C ASN A 91 -6.75 -50.04 -3.91
N LYS A 92 -7.85 -49.98 -3.15
CA LYS A 92 -8.88 -48.94 -3.24
C LYS A 92 -8.42 -47.65 -2.54
N ALA A 93 -7.86 -47.75 -1.33
CA ALA A 93 -7.23 -46.62 -0.65
C ALA A 93 -6.13 -45.99 -1.50
N GLU A 94 -5.28 -46.80 -2.14
CA GLU A 94 -4.22 -46.30 -3.02
C GLU A 94 -4.77 -45.55 -4.24
N ARG A 95 -5.79 -46.12 -4.90
CA ARG A 95 -6.43 -45.49 -6.06
C ARG A 95 -7.09 -44.17 -5.69
N LYS A 96 -7.78 -44.12 -4.54
CA LYS A 96 -8.41 -42.89 -4.04
C LYS A 96 -7.38 -41.85 -3.64
N LEU A 97 -6.27 -42.24 -3.00
CA LEU A 97 -5.16 -41.34 -2.67
C LEU A 97 -4.50 -40.77 -3.94
N LYS A 98 -4.29 -41.61 -4.98
CA LYS A 98 -3.79 -41.15 -6.28
C LYS A 98 -4.76 -40.20 -6.98
N GLN A 99 -6.07 -40.46 -6.90
CA GLN A 99 -7.09 -39.55 -7.44
C GLN A 99 -7.09 -38.22 -6.69
N PHE A 100 -7.00 -38.24 -5.37
CA PHE A 100 -6.88 -37.05 -4.53
C PHE A 100 -5.65 -36.21 -4.91
N ILE A 101 -4.47 -36.85 -5.00
CA ILE A 101 -3.23 -36.22 -5.46
C ILE A 101 -3.41 -35.60 -6.86
N ASN A 102 -4.00 -36.34 -7.80
CA ASN A 102 -4.14 -35.88 -9.18
C ASN A 102 -5.16 -34.75 -9.35
N ARG A 103 -6.19 -34.70 -8.51
CA ARG A 103 -7.21 -33.65 -8.50
C ARG A 103 -6.71 -32.37 -7.84
N ASN A 104 -5.89 -32.49 -6.80
CA ASN A 104 -5.30 -31.33 -6.13
C ASN A 104 -4.07 -30.83 -6.91
N GLY A 105 -4.28 -29.84 -7.79
CA GLY A 105 -3.25 -29.30 -8.67
C GLY A 105 -2.00 -28.80 -7.93
N GLU A 106 -2.17 -28.17 -6.77
CA GLU A 106 -1.06 -27.73 -5.92
C GLU A 106 -0.27 -28.91 -5.36
N LEU A 107 -0.95 -29.93 -4.84
CA LEU A 107 -0.32 -31.13 -4.30
C LEU A 107 0.42 -31.89 -5.40
N LYS A 108 -0.18 -31.99 -6.59
CA LYS A 108 0.43 -32.59 -7.78
C LYS A 108 1.70 -31.84 -8.22
N GLN A 109 1.65 -30.50 -8.27
CA GLN A 109 2.83 -29.69 -8.60
C GLN A 109 3.91 -29.82 -7.52
N TRP A 110 3.51 -29.76 -6.24
CA TRP A 110 4.41 -29.95 -5.10
C TRP A 110 5.13 -31.30 -5.16
N ILE A 111 4.39 -32.35 -5.56
CA ILE A 111 4.93 -33.70 -5.79
C ILE A 111 5.89 -33.74 -6.97
N ASN A 112 5.48 -33.21 -8.12
CA ASN A 112 6.28 -33.21 -9.35
C ASN A 112 7.59 -32.42 -9.23
N ASN A 113 7.66 -31.46 -8.30
CA ASN A 113 8.87 -30.68 -8.03
C ASN A 113 9.92 -31.43 -7.18
N GLY A 114 9.79 -32.76 -7.01
CA GLY A 114 10.76 -33.62 -6.33
C GLY A 114 10.83 -33.46 -4.81
N ARG A 115 9.93 -32.64 -4.23
CA ARG A 115 9.89 -32.38 -2.77
C ARG A 115 9.05 -33.41 -2.00
N ALA A 116 8.39 -34.35 -2.69
CA ALA A 116 7.42 -35.27 -2.09
C ALA A 116 7.71 -36.77 -2.29
N ASP A 117 8.75 -37.16 -3.02
CA ASP A 117 9.01 -38.59 -3.27
C ASP A 117 9.22 -39.37 -1.97
N GLN A 118 9.86 -38.73 -0.98
CA GLN A 118 9.98 -39.25 0.39
C GLN A 118 8.62 -39.35 1.08
N ALA A 119 7.77 -38.32 0.98
CA ALA A 119 6.46 -38.28 1.62
C ALA A 119 5.48 -39.31 1.02
N ILE A 120 5.50 -39.51 -0.30
CA ILE A 120 4.70 -40.55 -0.98
C ILE A 120 5.24 -41.94 -0.65
N SER A 121 6.57 -42.10 -0.66
CA SER A 121 7.22 -43.34 -0.25
C SER A 121 6.84 -43.70 1.18
N ASP A 122 6.91 -42.74 2.11
CA ASP A 122 6.56 -42.93 3.52
C ASP A 122 5.06 -43.17 3.71
N ALA A 123 4.21 -42.44 2.98
CA ALA A 123 2.76 -42.66 2.98
C ALA A 123 2.41 -44.06 2.48
N LYS A 124 3.05 -44.54 1.41
CA LYS A 124 2.90 -45.92 0.91
C LYS A 124 3.46 -46.95 1.90
N LYS A 125 4.65 -46.71 2.44
CA LYS A 125 5.32 -47.63 3.37
C LYS A 125 4.47 -47.87 4.61
N LYS A 126 3.82 -46.80 5.11
CA LYS A 126 2.86 -46.85 6.23
C LYS A 126 1.52 -47.48 5.82
N LEU A 127 0.95 -47.13 4.67
CA LEU A 127 -0.27 -47.73 4.12
C LEU A 127 -0.12 -49.20 3.67
N PHE A 128 1.07 -49.75 3.52
CA PHE A 128 1.23 -51.10 2.94
C PHE A 128 2.25 -51.98 3.67
N GLY A 129 2.66 -51.59 4.87
CA GLY A 129 3.50 -52.42 5.74
C GLY A 129 4.86 -52.78 5.15
N GLY A 130 5.50 -51.85 4.44
CA GLY A 130 6.91 -52.00 4.02
C GLY A 130 7.20 -52.91 2.83
N ARG A 131 6.21 -53.32 2.01
CA ARG A 131 6.50 -54.00 0.73
C ARG A 131 6.89 -52.99 -0.35
N ASP A 132 8.19 -52.89 -0.61
CA ASP A 132 8.75 -52.17 -1.75
C ASP A 132 8.23 -52.78 -3.06
N SER A 133 7.32 -52.08 -3.73
CA SER A 133 6.96 -52.36 -5.12
C SER A 133 7.89 -51.56 -6.01
N GLY A 134 8.98 -52.21 -6.43
CA GLY A 134 9.99 -51.61 -7.31
C GLY A 134 9.36 -51.07 -8.59
N TRP A 135 9.55 -49.78 -8.84
CA TRP A 135 9.29 -49.16 -10.13
C TRP A 135 10.37 -49.61 -11.12
N GLY A 136 10.09 -50.66 -11.89
CA GLY A 136 10.90 -51.05 -13.03
C GLY A 136 10.63 -50.14 -14.22
N HIS A 137 11.54 -49.19 -14.48
CA HIS A 137 11.69 -48.61 -15.81
C HIS A 137 12.34 -49.65 -16.73
N GLY A 138 11.60 -50.17 -17.71
CA GLY A 138 12.17 -50.95 -18.81
C GLY A 138 11.26 -52.06 -19.34
N GLY A 139 10.63 -51.83 -20.51
CA GLY A 139 9.95 -52.87 -21.28
C GLY A 139 9.25 -52.30 -22.53
N PRO A 140 9.24 -53.03 -23.66
CA PRO A 140 9.67 -52.49 -24.95
C PRO A 140 8.56 -51.87 -25.81
N GLN A 141 8.98 -50.92 -26.64
CA GLN A 141 8.22 -50.40 -27.78
C GLN A 141 7.79 -51.56 -28.70
N ARG A 142 6.48 -51.81 -28.76
CA ARG A 142 5.88 -52.54 -29.87
C ARG A 142 5.48 -51.55 -30.94
N VAL A 143 6.25 -51.55 -32.02
CA VAL A 143 5.89 -50.97 -33.30
C VAL A 143 4.82 -51.85 -33.91
N SER A 144 3.66 -51.28 -34.23
CA SER A 144 2.63 -51.91 -35.06
C SER A 144 2.43 -51.08 -36.32
N PRO A 145 2.07 -51.73 -37.44
CA PRO A 145 2.42 -51.26 -38.77
C PRO A 145 1.42 -50.28 -39.36
N VAL A 146 1.98 -49.47 -40.25
CA VAL A 146 1.33 -48.64 -41.26
C VAL A 146 0.29 -49.45 -42.03
N TYR A 147 -0.95 -48.96 -42.02
CA TYR A 147 -1.92 -49.23 -43.08
C TYR A 147 -2.27 -47.90 -43.73
N GLU A 148 -1.93 -47.81 -45.00
CA GLU A 148 -2.21 -46.71 -45.92
C GLU A 148 -3.26 -47.21 -46.93
N HIS A 149 -4.02 -46.28 -47.50
CA HIS A 149 -5.24 -46.37 -48.34
C HIS A 149 -6.53 -46.00 -47.60
N ASP A 150 -7.44 -45.19 -48.13
CA ASP A 150 -7.46 -44.25 -49.26
C ASP A 150 -8.83 -43.54 -49.21
N TYR A 151 -8.92 -42.39 -49.88
CA TYR A 151 -10.14 -41.81 -50.48
C TYR A 151 -11.23 -41.02 -49.69
N GLN A 152 -11.42 -39.81 -50.25
CA GLN A 152 -12.62 -38.95 -50.36
C GLN A 152 -12.94 -37.96 -49.23
N SER A 153 -12.69 -36.66 -49.44
CA SER A 153 -13.47 -35.68 -50.24
C SER A 153 -14.62 -35.05 -49.46
N ARG A 154 -14.48 -33.75 -49.15
CA ARG A 154 -15.44 -32.68 -49.50
C ARG A 154 -15.02 -31.34 -48.88
N ARG A 155 -14.79 -30.36 -49.78
CA ARG A 155 -15.24 -28.92 -49.81
C ARG A 155 -15.53 -28.27 -48.43
N SER A 156 -15.17 -27.01 -48.15
CA SER A 156 -15.33 -25.80 -48.97
C SER A 156 -14.68 -24.60 -48.28
N ASN A 157 -14.06 -23.74 -49.09
CA ASN A 157 -13.65 -22.36 -48.77
C ASN A 157 -14.85 -21.47 -48.44
N TYR A 158 -14.69 -20.50 -47.53
CA TYR A 158 -15.35 -19.18 -47.53
C TYR A 158 -14.70 -18.26 -46.48
N TYR A 159 -13.87 -17.30 -46.90
CA TYR A 159 -13.78 -15.96 -46.30
C TYR A 159 -13.23 -15.01 -47.36
N GLY A 160 -14.11 -14.16 -47.90
CA GLY A 160 -13.77 -13.07 -48.80
C GLY A 160 -13.38 -11.84 -48.01
N ALA A 161 -12.19 -11.31 -48.30
CA ALA A 161 -11.74 -9.98 -47.90
C ALA A 161 -12.38 -8.93 -48.82
N ARG A 162 -12.91 -7.85 -48.23
CA ARG A 162 -13.25 -6.60 -48.94
C ARG A 162 -12.26 -5.52 -48.48
N HIS A 163 -11.33 -5.18 -49.36
CA HIS A 163 -10.63 -3.90 -49.34
C HIS A 163 -11.46 -2.90 -50.15
N VAL A 164 -11.77 -1.75 -49.56
CA VAL A 164 -12.28 -0.58 -50.29
C VAL A 164 -11.14 0.42 -50.36
N ALA A 165 -10.81 0.81 -51.58
CA ALA A 165 -9.82 1.81 -51.92
C ALA A 165 -10.42 3.22 -51.78
N GLU A 166 -9.65 4.15 -51.23
CA GLU A 166 -9.92 5.59 -51.30
C GLU A 166 -9.14 6.20 -52.49
N PRO A 167 -9.76 7.10 -53.27
CA PRO A 167 -9.09 7.76 -54.38
C PRO A 167 -8.35 9.03 -53.95
N ASN A 168 -7.12 9.11 -54.44
CA ASN A 168 -6.22 10.24 -54.41
C ASN A 168 -6.77 11.39 -55.29
N LEU A 169 -6.83 12.62 -54.75
CA LEU A 169 -7.18 13.83 -55.49
C LEU A 169 -6.15 14.92 -55.17
N GLU A 170 -5.24 15.16 -56.11
CA GLU A 170 -4.63 16.47 -56.36
C GLU A 170 -5.61 17.31 -57.19
N PRO A 171 -5.69 18.63 -56.98
CA PRO A 171 -4.95 19.60 -57.83
C PRO A 171 -4.57 20.88 -57.02
N ALA A 172 -3.90 21.94 -57.47
CA ALA A 172 -3.47 22.46 -58.76
C ALA A 172 -2.25 23.39 -58.52
N LYS A 173 -1.53 23.70 -59.58
CA LYS A 173 -0.35 24.58 -59.65
C LYS A 173 -0.73 25.96 -60.24
N GLU A 174 0.09 26.96 -59.89
CA GLU A 174 0.30 28.31 -60.49
C GLU A 174 -0.47 29.52 -59.91
N PRO A 175 0.08 30.77 -60.00
CA PRO A 175 1.41 31.21 -60.51
C PRO A 175 2.25 32.07 -59.53
N GLU A 176 3.50 32.29 -59.91
CA GLU A 176 4.47 33.23 -59.34
C GLU A 176 3.98 34.69 -59.38
N ALA A 177 4.23 35.42 -58.28
CA ALA A 177 4.29 36.87 -58.26
C ALA A 177 5.48 37.30 -57.38
N THR A 178 6.41 38.01 -58.02
CA THR A 178 7.55 38.72 -57.46
C THR A 178 7.05 40.00 -56.79
N GLU A 179 7.52 40.32 -55.57
CA GLU A 179 8.07 41.64 -55.19
C GLU A 179 8.16 41.84 -53.67
N GLU A 180 9.28 42.47 -53.31
CA GLU A 180 9.60 43.25 -52.10
C GLU A 180 9.89 42.50 -50.79
N GLU A 181 11.20 42.42 -50.50
CA GLU A 181 11.81 42.20 -49.19
C GLU A 181 11.34 43.28 -48.20
N PRO A 182 10.64 42.94 -47.11
CA PRO A 182 10.62 43.77 -45.92
C PRO A 182 11.85 43.44 -45.08
N GLU A 183 12.50 44.49 -44.60
CA GLU A 183 13.69 44.47 -43.75
C GLU A 183 13.58 43.42 -42.62
N GLU A 184 14.65 42.64 -42.42
CA GLU A 184 14.85 41.74 -41.28
C GLU A 184 14.75 42.54 -39.96
N GLU A 185 13.55 42.68 -39.41
CA GLU A 185 13.38 42.78 -37.97
C GLU A 185 13.87 41.45 -37.38
N LYS A 186 15.02 41.51 -36.70
CA LYS A 186 15.48 40.43 -35.81
C LYS A 186 14.39 40.18 -34.78
N GLU A 187 13.53 39.23 -35.08
CA GLU A 187 12.60 38.61 -34.15
C GLU A 187 13.45 38.03 -33.02
N LEU A 188 13.53 38.77 -31.91
CA LEU A 188 14.07 38.27 -30.65
C LEU A 188 13.32 36.98 -30.37
N ALA A 189 14.03 35.85 -30.42
CA ALA A 189 13.50 34.55 -30.11
C ALA A 189 12.66 34.67 -28.83
N GLN A 190 11.35 34.40 -28.96
CA GLN A 190 10.49 34.31 -27.79
C GLN A 190 11.18 33.33 -26.83
N PRO A 191 11.40 33.71 -25.57
CA PRO A 191 11.98 32.78 -24.61
C PRO A 191 11.12 31.53 -24.63
N GLU A 192 11.77 30.37 -24.82
CA GLU A 192 11.10 29.07 -24.72
C GLU A 192 10.23 29.10 -23.46
N ALA A 193 8.94 28.82 -23.64
CA ALA A 193 7.99 28.80 -22.54
C ALA A 193 8.57 27.92 -21.43
N ILE A 194 8.80 28.53 -20.26
CA ILE A 194 9.24 27.80 -19.07
C ILE A 194 8.24 26.66 -18.89
N PRO A 195 8.69 25.38 -18.89
CA PRO A 195 7.79 24.25 -18.76
C PRO A 195 6.94 24.43 -17.51
N SER A 196 5.63 24.29 -17.67
CA SER A 196 4.63 24.47 -16.63
C SER A 196 4.99 23.69 -15.36
N ASN A 197 5.32 24.42 -14.30
CA ASN A 197 5.28 24.02 -12.87
C ASN A 197 5.30 22.50 -12.60
N GLU A 198 6.43 21.83 -12.83
CA GLU A 198 6.66 20.49 -12.27
C GLU A 198 6.97 20.64 -10.78
N PHE A 199 5.96 20.47 -9.94
CA PHE A 199 6.15 20.33 -8.51
C PHE A 199 6.76 18.95 -8.24
N ALA A 200 8.02 18.91 -7.80
CA ALA A 200 8.65 17.70 -7.27
C ALA A 200 8.48 17.69 -5.75
N LEU A 201 7.70 16.76 -5.22
CA LEU A 201 7.62 16.56 -3.78
C LEU A 201 8.68 15.53 -3.38
N TYR A 202 9.61 15.93 -2.52
CA TYR A 202 10.53 14.97 -1.92
C TYR A 202 9.77 14.15 -0.87
N VAL A 203 9.50 12.89 -1.19
CA VAL A 203 8.86 11.96 -0.26
C VAL A 203 9.96 11.05 0.32
N PRO A 204 10.17 11.05 1.65
CA PRO A 204 11.12 10.15 2.26
C PRO A 204 10.72 8.69 1.99
N PRO A 205 11.70 7.79 1.80
CA PRO A 205 11.40 6.39 1.53
C PRO A 205 10.59 5.79 2.67
N ALA A 206 9.53 5.07 2.32
CA ALA A 206 8.70 4.35 3.27
C ALA A 206 9.56 3.45 4.17
N ASN A 207 9.34 3.54 5.48
CA ASN A 207 9.87 2.55 6.41
C ASN A 207 9.30 1.18 6.04
N GLN A 208 10.16 0.18 5.80
CA GLN A 208 9.72 -1.19 5.46
C GLN A 208 8.72 -1.73 6.49
N GLN A 209 8.90 -1.40 7.78
CA GLN A 209 7.96 -1.80 8.83
C GLN A 209 6.55 -1.27 8.57
N LEU A 210 6.43 -0.02 8.10
CA LEU A 210 5.13 0.58 7.79
C LEU A 210 4.46 -0.10 6.59
N LEU A 211 5.23 -0.48 5.56
CA LEU A 211 4.72 -1.24 4.43
C LEU A 211 4.26 -2.63 4.86
N ASP A 212 5.02 -3.30 5.73
CA ASP A 212 4.65 -4.61 6.28
C ASP A 212 3.38 -4.52 7.14
N ASP A 213 3.26 -3.47 7.97
CA ASP A 213 2.08 -3.21 8.81
C ASP A 213 0.84 -2.90 7.94
N LEU A 214 1.03 -2.11 6.89
CA LEU A 214 -0.02 -1.80 5.92
C LEU A 214 -0.50 -3.06 5.18
N SER A 215 0.44 -3.88 4.70
CA SER A 215 0.14 -5.15 4.03
C SER A 215 -0.62 -6.12 4.96
N ALA A 216 -0.24 -6.18 6.24
CA ALA A 216 -0.95 -6.98 7.25
C ALA A 216 -2.36 -6.44 7.56
N ALA A 217 -2.53 -5.12 7.55
CA ALA A 217 -3.84 -4.49 7.76
C ALA A 217 -4.77 -4.74 6.56
N PHE A 218 -4.25 -4.72 5.32
CA PHE A 218 -4.98 -5.18 4.13
C PHE A 218 -5.44 -6.64 4.27
N ASP A 219 -4.57 -7.55 4.73
CA ASP A 219 -4.94 -8.96 4.93
C ASP A 219 -6.06 -9.12 5.96
N LYS A 220 -6.00 -8.37 7.06
CA LYS A 220 -7.04 -8.37 8.10
C LYS A 220 -8.38 -7.89 7.56
N ARG A 221 -8.39 -6.80 6.78
CA ARG A 221 -9.60 -6.23 6.17
C ARG A 221 -10.19 -7.16 5.10
N LEU A 222 -9.35 -7.75 4.25
CA LEU A 222 -9.75 -8.75 3.26
C LEU A 222 -10.42 -9.96 3.93
N LEU A 223 -9.84 -10.49 5.01
CA LEU A 223 -10.43 -11.59 5.77
C LEU A 223 -11.80 -11.21 6.36
N ALA A 224 -11.96 -9.98 6.86
CA ALA A 224 -13.25 -9.50 7.36
C ALA A 224 -14.30 -9.42 6.25
N GLN A 225 -13.95 -8.91 5.06
CA GLN A 225 -14.85 -8.83 3.92
C GLN A 225 -15.24 -10.20 3.36
N LEU A 226 -14.28 -11.11 3.24
CA LEU A 226 -14.53 -12.49 2.82
C LEU A 226 -15.49 -13.20 3.78
N LYS A 227 -15.37 -12.93 5.09
CA LYS A 227 -16.29 -13.46 6.09
C LYS A 227 -17.72 -12.91 5.93
N LEU A 228 -17.87 -11.61 5.66
CA LEU A 228 -19.20 -11.03 5.38
C LEU A 228 -19.83 -11.64 4.12
N ILE A 229 -19.03 -11.90 3.09
CA ILE A 229 -19.48 -12.61 1.88
C ILE A 229 -19.91 -14.04 2.23
N GLU A 230 -19.12 -14.76 3.02
CA GLU A 230 -19.42 -16.12 3.47
C GLU A 230 -20.73 -16.16 4.28
N ASP A 231 -20.91 -15.25 5.25
CA ASP A 231 -22.10 -15.15 6.09
C ASP A 231 -23.37 -14.86 5.27
N GLU A 232 -23.29 -13.96 4.27
CA GLU A 232 -24.41 -13.64 3.37
C GLU A 232 -24.74 -14.80 2.40
N LEU A 233 -23.72 -15.55 1.98
CA LEU A 233 -23.90 -16.70 1.10
C LEU A 233 -24.26 -17.98 1.86
N HIS A 234 -24.04 -18.04 3.17
CA HIS A 234 -24.25 -19.22 4.00
C HIS A 234 -25.59 -19.94 3.75
N PRO A 235 -26.75 -19.26 3.60
CA PRO A 235 -28.02 -19.96 3.32
C PRO A 235 -28.06 -20.69 1.96
N GLY A 236 -27.20 -20.29 1.02
CA GLY A 236 -27.06 -20.86 -0.31
C GLY A 236 -25.87 -21.80 -0.48
N LEU A 237 -24.98 -21.91 0.51
CA LEU A 237 -23.84 -22.82 0.48
C LEU A 237 -24.26 -24.24 0.87
N ILE A 238 -23.50 -25.22 0.40
CA ILE A 238 -23.63 -26.60 0.85
C ILE A 238 -22.88 -26.75 2.17
N MET A 239 -23.63 -26.95 3.26
CA MET A 239 -23.08 -27.04 4.62
C MET A 239 -22.88 -28.50 5.04
N GLU A 240 -22.20 -28.72 6.16
CA GLU A 240 -22.06 -30.08 6.74
C GLU A 240 -23.43 -30.72 7.04
N GLN A 241 -24.42 -29.91 7.43
CA GLN A 241 -25.80 -30.37 7.62
C GLN A 241 -26.45 -30.86 6.31
N ASP A 242 -26.11 -30.25 5.16
CA ASP A 242 -26.57 -30.72 3.85
C ASP A 242 -25.87 -32.03 3.47
N ARG A 243 -24.58 -32.19 3.82
CA ARG A 243 -23.85 -33.46 3.67
C ARG A 243 -24.58 -34.57 4.42
N ASP A 244 -24.84 -34.36 5.71
CA ASP A 244 -25.49 -35.37 6.54
C ASP A 244 -26.93 -35.66 6.06
N SER A 245 -27.65 -34.62 5.61
CA SER A 245 -28.98 -34.78 5.01
C SER A 245 -28.94 -35.58 3.71
N LEU A 246 -27.95 -35.35 2.85
CA LEU A 246 -27.73 -36.12 1.62
C LEU A 246 -27.38 -37.58 1.94
N VAL A 247 -26.46 -37.81 2.88
CA VAL A 247 -26.07 -39.17 3.32
C VAL A 247 -27.29 -39.92 3.89
N ASN A 248 -28.11 -39.26 4.71
CA ASN A 248 -29.34 -39.86 5.23
C ASN A 248 -30.35 -40.14 4.11
N ALA A 249 -30.53 -39.23 3.16
CA ALA A 249 -31.41 -39.44 2.01
C ALA A 249 -30.94 -40.61 1.13
N LEU A 250 -29.63 -40.77 0.95
CA LEU A 250 -29.01 -41.89 0.23
C LEU A 250 -29.25 -43.22 0.95
N ASN A 251 -29.04 -43.26 2.27
CA ASN A 251 -29.31 -44.44 3.10
C ASN A 251 -30.77 -44.89 3.02
N LEU A 252 -31.71 -43.94 3.13
CA LEU A 252 -33.16 -44.23 3.04
C LEU A 252 -33.58 -44.77 1.66
N ARG A 253 -32.81 -44.45 0.61
CA ARG A 253 -33.05 -44.92 -0.75
C ARG A 253 -32.36 -46.25 -1.08
N GLY A 254 -31.62 -46.82 -0.13
CA GLY A 254 -30.83 -48.02 -0.37
C GLY A 254 -29.67 -47.79 -1.35
N ALA A 255 -29.16 -46.55 -1.42
CA ALA A 255 -27.95 -46.27 -2.20
C ALA A 255 -26.79 -47.13 -1.69
N THR A 256 -25.88 -47.51 -2.58
CA THR A 256 -24.74 -48.33 -2.17
C THR A 256 -23.81 -47.52 -1.28
N ARG A 257 -23.04 -48.20 -0.43
CA ARG A 257 -22.00 -47.54 0.37
C ARG A 257 -20.99 -46.78 -0.51
N GLU A 258 -20.78 -47.24 -1.74
CA GLU A 258 -19.91 -46.56 -2.71
C GLU A 258 -20.51 -45.26 -3.22
N ASP A 259 -21.82 -45.20 -3.46
CA ASP A 259 -22.50 -43.96 -3.86
C ASP A 259 -22.44 -42.90 -2.75
N ILE A 260 -22.65 -43.32 -1.50
CA ILE A 260 -22.53 -42.44 -0.33
C ILE A 260 -21.11 -41.86 -0.25
N PHE A 261 -20.09 -42.72 -0.36
CA PHE A 261 -18.71 -42.26 -0.34
C PHE A 261 -18.36 -41.33 -1.49
N ASP A 262 -18.86 -41.59 -2.70
CA ASP A 262 -18.58 -40.72 -3.84
C ASP A 262 -19.25 -39.34 -3.70
N VAL A 263 -20.40 -39.25 -3.01
CA VAL A 263 -21.03 -37.97 -2.66
C VAL A 263 -20.24 -37.25 -1.56
N GLU A 264 -19.87 -37.94 -0.47
CA GLU A 264 -19.03 -37.37 0.59
C GLU A 264 -17.68 -36.87 0.05
N ASP A 265 -16.99 -37.72 -0.72
CA ASP A 265 -15.70 -37.40 -1.34
C ASP A 265 -15.82 -36.17 -2.24
N ALA A 266 -16.91 -36.05 -3.00
CA ALA A 266 -17.14 -34.91 -3.87
C ALA A 266 -17.39 -33.62 -3.09
N ILE A 267 -18.15 -33.67 -2.00
CA ILE A 267 -18.44 -32.48 -1.17
C ILE A 267 -17.18 -32.00 -0.42
N GLU A 268 -16.39 -32.94 0.09
CA GLU A 268 -15.30 -32.61 1.02
C GLU A 268 -13.96 -32.33 0.30
N TYR A 269 -13.71 -32.99 -0.83
CA TYR A 269 -12.37 -32.95 -1.45
C TYR A 269 -12.34 -32.60 -2.94
N SER A 270 -13.49 -32.45 -3.61
CA SER A 270 -13.48 -32.02 -5.00
C SER A 270 -13.55 -30.50 -5.10
N ASP A 271 -12.83 -29.95 -6.08
CA ASP A 271 -12.99 -28.58 -6.53
C ASP A 271 -13.80 -28.52 -7.85
N ASP A 272 -14.31 -29.67 -8.33
CA ASP A 272 -15.06 -29.80 -9.58
C ASP A 272 -16.53 -30.15 -9.32
N PRO A 273 -17.47 -29.21 -9.52
CA PRO A 273 -18.89 -29.44 -9.34
C PRO A 273 -19.49 -30.58 -10.18
N ARG A 274 -18.81 -30.97 -11.27
CA ARG A 274 -19.22 -32.11 -12.10
C ARG A 274 -19.08 -33.43 -11.35
N ASP A 275 -18.11 -33.57 -10.46
CA ASP A 275 -17.93 -34.77 -9.64
C ASP A 275 -19.15 -34.99 -8.74
N LEU A 276 -19.60 -33.95 -8.03
CA LEU A 276 -20.80 -34.02 -7.19
C LEU A 276 -22.05 -34.32 -8.02
N ASN A 277 -22.24 -33.64 -9.15
CA ASN A 277 -23.38 -33.90 -10.02
C ASN A 277 -23.39 -35.35 -10.55
N ASN A 278 -22.23 -35.91 -10.90
CA ASN A 278 -22.11 -37.30 -11.35
C ASN A 278 -22.39 -38.30 -10.22
N ALA A 279 -21.93 -38.02 -9.00
CA ALA A 279 -22.22 -38.83 -7.83
C ALA A 279 -23.74 -38.82 -7.51
N LEU A 280 -24.35 -37.63 -7.42
CA LEU A 280 -25.78 -37.48 -7.17
C LEU A 280 -26.65 -38.09 -8.29
N ARG A 281 -26.18 -38.04 -9.54
CA ARG A 281 -26.86 -38.67 -10.68
C ARG A 281 -26.84 -40.18 -10.59
N ARG A 282 -25.71 -40.79 -10.23
CA ARG A 282 -25.60 -42.25 -10.05
C ARG A 282 -26.48 -42.74 -8.91
N ALA A 283 -26.56 -41.94 -7.84
CA ALA A 283 -27.39 -42.25 -6.68
C ALA A 283 -28.87 -41.84 -6.83
N GLU A 284 -29.28 -41.41 -8.03
CA GLU A 284 -30.67 -41.03 -8.36
C GLU A 284 -31.31 -40.01 -7.40
N ILE A 285 -30.51 -39.06 -6.90
CA ILE A 285 -30.99 -38.04 -5.97
C ILE A 285 -31.90 -37.02 -6.68
N PRO A 286 -33.14 -36.80 -6.21
CA PRO A 286 -34.01 -35.74 -6.69
C PRO A 286 -33.37 -34.40 -6.32
N ASP A 287 -33.66 -33.36 -7.10
CA ASP A 287 -33.13 -32.02 -6.86
C ASP A 287 -31.60 -31.92 -6.86
N ARG A 288 -30.88 -32.88 -7.49
CA ARG A 288 -29.40 -32.84 -7.64
C ARG A 288 -28.89 -31.49 -8.14
N ARG A 289 -29.67 -30.81 -8.99
CA ARG A 289 -29.34 -29.48 -9.54
C ARG A 289 -29.21 -28.42 -8.43
N VAL A 290 -30.01 -28.50 -7.38
CA VAL A 290 -29.94 -27.61 -6.21
C VAL A 290 -28.62 -27.80 -5.50
N TYR A 291 -28.29 -29.04 -5.12
CA TYR A 291 -27.03 -29.37 -4.43
C TYR A 291 -25.79 -29.04 -5.27
N THR A 292 -25.81 -29.36 -6.57
CA THR A 292 -24.71 -28.99 -7.48
C THR A 292 -24.52 -27.47 -7.53
N LYS A 293 -25.59 -26.67 -7.57
CA LYS A 293 -25.47 -25.20 -7.60
C LYS A 293 -24.98 -24.61 -6.27
N ARG A 294 -25.39 -25.18 -5.14
CA ARG A 294 -24.84 -24.81 -3.82
C ARG A 294 -23.35 -25.12 -3.72
N PHE A 295 -22.93 -26.24 -4.28
CA PHE A 295 -21.53 -26.64 -4.32
C PHE A 295 -20.69 -25.80 -5.30
N GLU A 296 -21.20 -25.48 -6.49
CA GLU A 296 -20.57 -24.50 -7.40
C GLU A 296 -20.31 -23.17 -6.69
N LEU A 297 -21.27 -22.70 -5.88
CA LEU A 297 -21.14 -21.47 -5.11
C LEU A 297 -20.03 -21.56 -4.06
N LYS A 298 -19.95 -22.69 -3.33
CA LYS A 298 -18.87 -22.96 -2.38
C LYS A 298 -17.50 -22.95 -3.06
N VAL A 299 -17.34 -23.68 -4.17
CA VAL A 299 -16.08 -23.73 -4.92
C VAL A 299 -15.65 -22.34 -5.40
N ALA A 300 -16.59 -21.54 -5.93
CA ALA A 300 -16.27 -20.17 -6.37
C ALA A 300 -15.87 -19.24 -5.21
N LEU A 301 -16.47 -19.42 -4.03
CA LEU A 301 -16.11 -18.67 -2.82
C LEU A 301 -14.73 -19.10 -2.28
N ASP A 302 -14.45 -20.40 -2.25
CA ASP A 302 -13.15 -20.94 -1.85
C ASP A 302 -12.04 -20.45 -2.79
N GLU A 303 -12.30 -20.42 -4.11
CA GLU A 303 -11.38 -19.87 -5.12
C GLU A 303 -11.12 -18.38 -4.89
N LEU A 304 -12.17 -17.58 -4.64
CA LEU A 304 -12.01 -16.15 -4.31
C LEU A 304 -11.14 -15.96 -3.07
N ARG A 305 -11.41 -16.72 -1.99
CA ARG A 305 -10.66 -16.67 -0.74
C ARG A 305 -9.18 -16.99 -0.96
N ASP A 306 -8.89 -18.09 -1.65
CA ASP A 306 -7.51 -18.50 -1.92
C ASP A 306 -6.77 -17.46 -2.77
N LYS A 307 -7.44 -16.87 -3.77
CA LYS A 307 -6.86 -15.81 -4.60
C LYS A 307 -6.60 -14.53 -3.82
N SER A 308 -7.54 -14.08 -3.00
CA SER A 308 -7.38 -12.87 -2.17
C SER A 308 -6.22 -13.02 -1.19
N LEU A 309 -6.11 -14.18 -0.51
CA LEU A 309 -5.02 -14.44 0.44
C LEU A 309 -3.66 -14.63 -0.23
N SER A 310 -3.63 -14.93 -1.53
CA SER A 310 -2.38 -15.04 -2.28
C SER A 310 -1.85 -13.70 -2.81
N GLY A 311 -2.63 -12.62 -2.73
CA GLY A 311 -2.31 -11.32 -3.35
C GLY A 311 -2.43 -11.31 -4.88
N ASP A 312 -2.93 -12.38 -5.51
CA ASP A 312 -3.11 -12.47 -6.97
C ASP A 312 -4.32 -11.63 -7.42
N PHE A 313 -4.13 -10.31 -7.61
CA PHE A 313 -5.21 -9.40 -8.03
C PHE A 313 -5.90 -9.85 -9.32
N ARG A 314 -5.15 -10.34 -10.31
CA ARG A 314 -5.72 -10.85 -11.56
C ARG A 314 -6.57 -12.10 -11.31
N GLY A 315 -6.13 -12.97 -10.39
CA GLY A 315 -6.88 -14.11 -9.89
C GLY A 315 -8.16 -13.70 -9.18
N VAL A 316 -8.09 -12.74 -8.25
CA VAL A 316 -9.25 -12.21 -7.51
C VAL A 316 -10.31 -11.67 -8.46
N ARG A 317 -9.94 -10.82 -9.42
CA ARG A 317 -10.91 -10.27 -10.38
C ARG A 317 -11.64 -11.36 -11.19
N ARG A 318 -10.93 -12.43 -11.58
CA ARG A 318 -11.56 -13.58 -12.26
C ARG A 318 -12.47 -14.36 -11.33
N ALA A 319 -12.02 -14.65 -10.12
CA ALA A 319 -12.78 -15.38 -9.11
C ALA A 319 -14.06 -14.62 -8.70
N THR A 320 -13.97 -13.30 -8.51
CA THR A 320 -15.12 -12.43 -8.24
C THR A 320 -16.13 -12.47 -9.38
N GLN A 321 -15.67 -12.37 -10.64
CA GLN A 321 -16.56 -12.45 -11.79
C GLN A 321 -17.25 -13.82 -11.91
N GLN A 322 -16.51 -14.91 -11.64
CA GLN A 322 -17.05 -16.26 -11.60
C GLN A 322 -18.10 -16.40 -10.49
N LEU A 323 -17.82 -15.89 -9.29
CA LEU A 323 -18.76 -15.90 -8.17
C LEU A 323 -20.05 -15.13 -8.51
N ARG A 324 -19.96 -13.95 -9.12
CA ARG A 324 -21.14 -13.18 -9.60
C ARG A 324 -22.01 -14.00 -10.57
N VAL A 325 -21.39 -14.74 -11.50
CA VAL A 325 -22.09 -15.62 -12.45
C VAL A 325 -22.76 -16.78 -11.73
N VAL A 326 -22.02 -17.49 -10.88
CA VAL A 326 -22.51 -18.66 -10.14
C VAL A 326 -23.65 -18.29 -9.21
N MET A 327 -23.56 -17.16 -8.49
CA MET A 327 -24.64 -16.67 -7.63
C MET A 327 -25.93 -16.38 -8.39
N LYS A 328 -25.83 -15.74 -9.56
CA LYS A 328 -26.99 -15.43 -10.40
C LYS A 328 -27.74 -16.70 -10.81
N ASP A 329 -26.99 -17.76 -11.11
CA ASP A 329 -27.55 -19.05 -11.49
C ASP A 329 -28.03 -19.85 -10.27
N ALA A 330 -27.29 -19.83 -9.16
CA ALA A 330 -27.66 -20.48 -7.91
C ALA A 330 -28.97 -19.91 -7.36
N GLY A 331 -29.11 -18.59 -7.26
CA GLY A 331 -30.33 -17.94 -6.76
C GLY A 331 -31.58 -18.26 -7.59
N ARG A 332 -31.44 -18.58 -8.89
CA ARG A 332 -32.56 -19.05 -9.73
C ARG A 332 -33.00 -20.47 -9.42
N VAL A 333 -32.08 -21.33 -8.95
CA VAL A 333 -32.31 -22.76 -8.72
C VAL A 333 -32.64 -23.05 -7.27
N THR A 334 -31.94 -22.41 -6.32
CA THR A 334 -32.05 -22.68 -4.89
C THR A 334 -33.11 -21.82 -4.20
N GLY A 335 -33.57 -20.75 -4.86
CA GLY A 335 -34.44 -19.75 -4.24
C GLY A 335 -33.74 -18.90 -3.18
N ALA A 336 -32.40 -18.99 -3.06
CA ALA A 336 -31.64 -18.21 -2.11
C ALA A 336 -31.84 -16.70 -2.38
N PRO A 337 -32.01 -15.88 -1.33
CA PRO A 337 -32.17 -14.44 -1.49
C PRO A 337 -30.95 -13.86 -2.22
N ARG A 338 -31.19 -12.92 -3.14
CA ARG A 338 -30.10 -12.16 -3.75
C ARG A 338 -29.59 -11.15 -2.72
N PRO A 339 -28.39 -11.31 -2.17
CA PRO A 339 -27.91 -10.40 -1.15
C PRO A 339 -27.66 -9.05 -1.81
N ARG A 340 -28.31 -7.99 -1.30
CA ARG A 340 -28.22 -6.64 -1.88
C ARG A 340 -26.83 -6.04 -1.72
N HIS A 341 -26.10 -6.46 -0.70
CA HIS A 341 -24.80 -5.92 -0.32
C HIS A 341 -23.62 -6.68 -0.93
N LEU A 342 -23.84 -7.88 -1.50
CA LEU A 342 -22.71 -8.71 -1.93
C LEU A 342 -21.89 -8.08 -3.06
N THR A 343 -22.53 -7.38 -3.99
CA THR A 343 -21.79 -6.68 -5.04
C THR A 343 -20.81 -5.67 -4.45
N ALA A 344 -21.23 -4.92 -3.43
CA ALA A 344 -20.37 -3.95 -2.74
C ALA A 344 -19.20 -4.64 -2.03
N TYR A 345 -19.43 -5.74 -1.30
CA TYR A 345 -18.35 -6.49 -0.65
C TYR A 345 -17.36 -7.09 -1.65
N LEU A 346 -17.85 -7.56 -2.80
CA LEU A 346 -17.01 -8.09 -3.88
C LEU A 346 -16.16 -7.00 -4.54
N ASP A 347 -16.74 -5.82 -4.74
CA ASP A 347 -16.03 -4.65 -5.26
C ASP A 347 -14.94 -4.19 -4.26
N GLU A 348 -15.25 -4.19 -2.95
CA GLU A 348 -14.27 -3.92 -1.89
C GLU A 348 -13.13 -4.95 -1.90
N VAL A 349 -13.41 -6.26 -2.03
CA VAL A 349 -12.35 -7.29 -2.10
C VAL A 349 -11.44 -7.09 -3.32
N GLU A 350 -12.00 -6.78 -4.49
CA GLU A 350 -11.21 -6.44 -5.69
C GLU A 350 -10.32 -5.22 -5.42
N GLU A 351 -10.90 -4.17 -4.82
CA GLU A 351 -10.21 -2.92 -4.52
C GLU A 351 -9.07 -3.08 -3.50
N PHE A 352 -9.33 -3.71 -2.36
CA PHE A 352 -8.30 -3.98 -1.34
C PHE A 352 -7.18 -4.87 -1.88
N THR A 353 -7.49 -5.88 -2.70
CA THR A 353 -6.45 -6.74 -3.31
C THR A 353 -5.59 -5.94 -4.30
N ARG A 354 -6.18 -5.03 -5.08
CA ARG A 354 -5.44 -4.15 -6.00
C ARG A 354 -4.41 -3.32 -5.24
N TYR A 355 -4.81 -2.69 -4.14
CA TYR A 355 -3.89 -1.82 -3.39
C TYR A 355 -2.85 -2.61 -2.61
N LYS A 356 -3.19 -3.80 -2.10
CA LYS A 356 -2.20 -4.72 -1.54
C LYS A 356 -1.11 -5.06 -2.57
N ASP A 357 -1.49 -5.38 -3.81
CA ASP A 357 -0.52 -5.65 -4.89
C ASP A 357 0.37 -4.43 -5.18
N VAL A 358 -0.19 -3.21 -5.14
CA VAL A 358 0.60 -1.97 -5.28
C VAL A 358 1.61 -1.81 -4.14
N VAL A 359 1.17 -2.00 -2.88
CA VAL A 359 2.02 -1.92 -1.68
C VAL A 359 3.13 -2.98 -1.71
N ASP A 360 2.80 -4.22 -2.07
CA ASP A 360 3.75 -5.33 -2.08
C ASP A 360 4.76 -5.23 -3.23
N LEU A 361 4.42 -4.57 -4.34
CA LEU A 361 5.28 -4.44 -5.53
C LEU A 361 6.20 -3.21 -5.51
N HIS A 362 5.95 -2.19 -4.69
CA HIS A 362 6.71 -0.94 -4.77
C HIS A 362 7.94 -0.94 -3.85
N PRO A 363 9.17 -0.89 -4.41
CA PRO A 363 10.35 -0.53 -3.63
C PRO A 363 10.26 0.96 -3.30
N ALA A 364 10.37 1.29 -2.02
CA ALA A 364 10.13 2.59 -1.40
C ALA A 364 10.97 3.80 -1.89
N ASN A 365 11.56 3.79 -3.09
CA ASN A 365 12.53 4.80 -3.51
C ASN A 365 12.11 5.44 -4.85
N GLY A 366 11.65 6.70 -4.82
CA GLY A 366 11.39 7.49 -6.03
C GLY A 366 10.95 8.93 -5.72
N VAL A 367 11.23 9.85 -6.63
CA VAL A 367 10.66 11.20 -6.63
C VAL A 367 9.27 11.13 -7.23
N TRP A 368 8.27 11.68 -6.53
CA TRP A 368 6.91 11.74 -7.02
C TRP A 368 6.67 13.04 -7.78
N HIS A 369 6.18 12.92 -9.01
CA HIS A 369 5.81 14.03 -9.88
C HIS A 369 4.33 13.89 -10.27
N PRO A 370 3.39 14.17 -9.36
CA PRO A 370 1.99 14.12 -9.72
C PRO A 370 1.57 15.34 -10.53
N GLU A 371 0.65 15.13 -11.45
CA GLU A 371 -0.18 16.22 -11.95
C GLU A 371 -1.15 16.65 -10.83
N LEU A 372 -1.08 17.91 -10.38
CA LEU A 372 -1.89 18.41 -9.26
C LEU A 372 -3.42 18.23 -9.45
N ASP A 373 -3.88 18.28 -10.70
CA ASP A 373 -5.29 18.08 -11.06
C ASP A 373 -5.69 16.61 -11.23
N SER A 374 -4.73 15.68 -11.15
CA SER A 374 -5.00 14.25 -11.25
C SER A 374 -5.70 13.71 -10.01
N GLN A 375 -6.46 12.63 -10.20
CA GLN A 375 -7.09 11.89 -9.11
C GLN A 375 -6.09 10.87 -8.58
N ALA A 376 -5.78 10.95 -7.28
CA ALA A 376 -5.05 9.92 -6.57
C ALA A 376 -6.01 9.11 -5.68
N THR A 377 -5.74 7.82 -5.57
CA THR A 377 -6.25 6.99 -4.49
C THR A 377 -5.52 7.37 -3.20
N VAL A 378 -6.29 7.64 -2.16
CA VAL A 378 -5.80 7.92 -0.81
C VAL A 378 -6.15 6.73 0.07
N ILE A 379 -5.14 6.17 0.71
CA ILE A 379 -5.29 5.11 1.69
C ILE A 379 -5.07 5.76 3.05
N HIS A 380 -6.11 5.89 3.86
CA HIS A 380 -5.97 6.37 5.24
C HIS A 380 -5.43 5.21 6.08
N VAL A 381 -4.23 5.34 6.64
CA VAL A 381 -3.52 4.25 7.33
C VAL A 381 -3.34 4.54 8.82
N PRO A 382 -4.06 3.83 9.71
CA PRO A 382 -3.83 3.93 11.14
C PRO A 382 -2.36 3.65 11.48
N GLY A 383 -1.71 4.58 12.19
CA GLY A 383 -0.30 4.48 12.58
C GLY A 383 0.64 5.42 11.81
N ILE A 384 0.18 6.00 10.70
CA ILE A 384 0.81 7.20 10.12
C ILE A 384 0.29 8.42 10.89
N ALA A 385 1.17 9.37 11.23
CA ALA A 385 0.75 10.56 11.96
C ALA A 385 -0.22 11.39 11.11
N PRO A 386 -1.30 11.97 11.69
CA PRO A 386 -2.25 12.77 10.93
C PRO A 386 -1.54 13.86 10.11
N GLY A 387 -1.82 13.92 8.81
CA GLY A 387 -1.19 14.87 7.89
C GLY A 387 0.07 14.34 7.17
N ASP A 388 0.72 13.29 7.68
CA ASP A 388 1.86 12.68 6.97
C ASP A 388 1.37 11.97 5.71
N ILE A 389 2.07 12.19 4.60
CA ILE A 389 1.86 11.47 3.33
C ILE A 389 3.00 10.48 3.11
N LEU A 390 2.64 9.23 2.87
CA LEU A 390 3.51 8.21 2.32
C LEU A 390 3.14 7.94 0.86
N TYR A 391 4.09 8.12 -0.04
CA TYR A 391 3.88 7.74 -1.43
C TYR A 391 4.08 6.24 -1.62
N ILE A 392 3.07 5.57 -2.20
CA ILE A 392 3.09 4.12 -2.42
C ILE A 392 3.23 3.81 -3.92
N GLY A 393 2.59 4.57 -4.80
CA GLY A 393 2.69 4.38 -6.26
C GLY A 393 2.12 5.57 -7.03
N THR A 394 2.25 5.57 -8.36
CA THR A 394 1.99 6.75 -9.24
C THR A 394 0.71 7.53 -8.93
N ASP A 395 -0.37 6.81 -8.64
CA ASP A 395 -1.69 7.32 -8.33
C ASP A 395 -2.18 6.89 -6.93
N VAL A 396 -1.28 6.43 -6.04
CA VAL A 396 -1.64 5.91 -4.72
C VAL A 396 -0.76 6.53 -3.63
N VAL A 397 -1.41 7.23 -2.70
CA VAL A 397 -0.79 7.77 -1.50
C VAL A 397 -1.43 7.15 -0.26
N ALA A 398 -0.63 6.85 0.75
CA ALA A 398 -1.12 6.62 2.10
C ALA A 398 -1.03 7.91 2.91
N VAL A 399 -2.05 8.20 3.69
CA VAL A 399 -2.11 9.41 4.53
C VAL A 399 -2.46 9.00 5.95
N GLY A 400 -1.88 9.71 6.92
CA GLY A 400 -2.29 9.58 8.31
C GLY A 400 -3.77 9.93 8.47
N PRO A 401 -4.59 9.04 9.06
CA PRO A 401 -6.01 9.28 9.19
C PRO A 401 -6.30 10.52 10.04
N LYS A 402 -7.50 11.08 9.87
CA LYS A 402 -8.01 12.09 10.80
C LYS A 402 -8.09 11.49 12.21
N ALA A 403 -7.90 12.33 13.23
CA ALA A 403 -8.00 11.90 14.63
C ALA A 403 -9.32 11.14 14.88
N GLY A 404 -9.23 9.88 15.30
CA GLY A 404 -10.37 9.01 15.61
C GLY A 404 -10.65 7.90 14.60
N ASP A 405 -10.09 7.96 13.40
CA ASP A 405 -10.19 6.87 12.42
C ASP A 405 -9.23 5.73 12.81
N THR A 406 -9.79 4.53 13.01
CA THR A 406 -9.08 3.35 13.53
C THR A 406 -8.96 2.22 12.52
N ASP A 407 -9.55 2.39 11.33
CA ASP A 407 -9.55 1.38 10.26
C ASP A 407 -8.97 1.98 8.99
N ILE A 408 -8.51 1.11 8.09
CA ILE A 408 -8.10 1.53 6.76
C ILE A 408 -9.33 1.94 5.98
N SER A 409 -9.30 3.16 5.46
CA SER A 409 -10.29 3.63 4.47
C SER A 409 -9.58 4.02 3.19
N ILE A 410 -10.31 3.89 2.09
CA ILE A 410 -9.80 4.25 0.78
C ILE A 410 -10.77 5.25 0.17
N ASP A 411 -10.25 6.38 -0.29
CA ASP A 411 -11.01 7.34 -1.06
C ASP A 411 -10.22 7.79 -2.30
N ARG A 412 -10.89 8.53 -3.19
CA ARG A 412 -10.25 9.19 -4.33
C ARG A 412 -10.38 10.68 -4.18
N ARG A 413 -9.26 11.39 -4.29
CA ARG A 413 -9.18 12.85 -4.17
C ARG A 413 -8.28 13.42 -5.24
N LYS A 414 -8.43 14.71 -5.52
CA LYS A 414 -7.45 15.40 -6.35
C LYS A 414 -6.14 15.52 -5.57
N VAL A 415 -5.01 15.39 -6.27
CA VAL A 415 -3.69 15.57 -5.64
C VAL A 415 -3.57 16.94 -4.98
N ILE A 416 -4.09 18.00 -5.60
CA ILE A 416 -4.09 19.33 -5.01
C ILE A 416 -4.83 19.37 -3.67
N GLU A 417 -5.95 18.67 -3.50
CA GLU A 417 -6.68 18.61 -2.24
C GLU A 417 -5.88 17.85 -1.17
N LEU A 418 -5.13 16.83 -1.57
CA LEU A 418 -4.25 16.09 -0.68
C LEU A 418 -3.14 16.98 -0.20
N VAL A 419 -2.37 17.57 -1.11
CA VAL A 419 -1.28 18.49 -0.79
C VAL A 419 -1.79 19.65 0.05
N SER A 420 -2.94 20.27 -0.28
CA SER A 420 -3.49 21.36 0.53
C SER A 420 -4.00 20.94 1.92
N SER A 421 -4.41 19.67 2.11
CA SER A 421 -4.89 19.17 3.41
C SER A 421 -3.81 18.53 4.28
N THR A 422 -2.63 18.28 3.72
CA THR A 422 -1.48 17.63 4.38
C THR A 422 -0.27 18.54 4.49
N ALA A 423 -0.15 19.55 3.61
CA ALA A 423 0.88 20.57 3.69
C ALA A 423 0.49 21.58 4.75
N VAL A 424 0.81 21.23 5.98
CA VAL A 424 1.48 22.20 6.82
C VAL A 424 2.89 21.65 7.04
N ALA A 425 3.65 21.57 5.94
CA ALA A 425 4.97 20.95 5.93
C ALA A 425 5.86 21.69 6.95
N MET A 426 6.39 20.93 7.91
CA MET A 426 7.38 21.46 8.85
C MET A 426 8.74 21.36 8.17
N LYS A 427 9.40 22.51 8.02
CA LYS A 427 10.77 22.59 7.50
C LYS A 427 11.70 23.05 8.61
N ASP A 428 12.95 22.59 8.55
CA ASP A 428 14.01 23.17 9.39
C ASP A 428 14.19 24.65 9.02
N LEU A 429 14.48 25.50 10.01
CA LEU A 429 14.66 26.96 9.84
C LEU A 429 15.72 27.38 8.79
N GLY A 430 16.52 26.44 8.27
CA GLY A 430 17.62 26.67 7.34
C GLY A 430 17.28 26.45 5.86
N GLU A 431 16.08 25.98 5.52
CA GLU A 431 15.64 25.87 4.12
C GLU A 431 15.09 27.21 3.59
N GLU A 432 15.25 27.44 2.29
CA GLU A 432 14.74 28.62 1.60
C GLU A 432 13.22 28.70 1.76
N PRO A 433 12.70 29.77 2.38
CA PRO A 433 11.27 29.86 2.60
C PRO A 433 10.58 30.22 1.28
N PRO A 434 9.46 29.54 0.94
CA PRO A 434 8.67 29.92 -0.21
C PRO A 434 8.08 31.33 -0.02
N LEU A 435 8.09 32.12 -1.09
CA LEU A 435 7.49 33.45 -1.14
C LEU A 435 5.97 33.32 -1.34
N GLY A 436 5.19 34.29 -0.84
CA GLY A 436 3.76 34.39 -1.13
C GLY A 436 2.84 33.55 -0.24
N ILE A 437 3.32 33.05 0.90
CA ILE A 437 2.52 32.23 1.84
C ILE A 437 2.68 32.68 3.29
N VAL A 438 1.70 32.35 4.13
CA VAL A 438 1.73 32.55 5.57
C VAL A 438 2.70 31.56 6.21
N LEU A 439 3.66 32.06 6.97
CA LEU A 439 4.65 31.24 7.67
C LEU A 439 4.61 31.53 9.17
N VAL A 440 4.45 30.46 9.97
CA VAL A 440 4.66 30.53 11.42
C VAL A 440 5.92 29.79 11.80
N ARG A 441 6.66 30.35 12.75
CA ARG A 441 7.96 29.83 13.17
C ARG A 441 8.01 29.67 14.67
N ASN A 442 8.74 28.66 15.12
CA ASN A 442 9.14 28.54 16.51
C ASN A 442 10.67 28.71 16.58
N PRO A 443 11.19 29.93 16.80
CA PRO A 443 12.61 30.19 16.91
C PRO A 443 13.35 29.27 17.88
N ALA A 444 14.63 29.02 17.62
CA ALA A 444 15.46 28.11 18.41
C ALA A 444 15.68 28.60 19.86
N GLU A 445 15.53 29.91 20.09
CA GLU A 445 15.62 30.54 21.39
C GLU A 445 14.48 30.13 22.31
N ASN A 446 13.34 29.75 21.73
CA ASN A 446 12.23 29.18 22.48
C ASN A 446 12.62 27.77 22.93
N LYS A 447 12.33 27.43 24.18
CA LYS A 447 12.75 26.15 24.78
C LYS A 447 11.65 25.07 24.75
N GLY A 448 10.48 25.41 24.22
CA GLY A 448 9.30 24.55 24.23
C GLY A 448 8.66 24.38 22.85
N THR A 449 7.95 23.26 22.69
CA THR A 449 7.05 23.03 21.56
C THR A 449 5.75 23.79 21.79
N ILE A 450 5.34 24.62 20.83
CA ILE A 450 4.02 25.27 20.87
C ILE A 450 2.96 24.29 20.33
N LYS A 451 1.79 24.27 20.98
CA LYS A 451 0.58 23.63 20.47
C LYS A 451 -0.40 24.71 20.05
N TYR A 452 -0.98 24.58 18.88
CA TYR A 452 -1.93 25.54 18.36
C TYR A 452 -2.95 24.84 17.47
N THR A 453 -3.99 25.57 17.06
CA THR A 453 -5.06 25.05 16.20
C THR A 453 -5.29 25.96 15.01
N ILE A 454 -5.63 25.35 13.88
CA ILE A 454 -6.12 26.05 12.67
C ILE A 454 -7.44 25.40 12.30
N GLY A 455 -8.51 26.19 12.17
CA GLY A 455 -9.83 25.64 11.82
C GLY A 455 -10.36 24.60 12.82
N GLY A 456 -9.84 24.58 14.05
CA GLY A 456 -10.16 23.58 15.08
C GLY A 456 -9.33 22.29 15.03
N GLU A 457 -8.44 22.12 14.05
CA GLU A 457 -7.48 21.01 14.01
C GLU A 457 -6.22 21.39 14.79
N GLU A 458 -5.69 20.47 15.62
CA GLU A 458 -4.51 20.69 16.47
C GLU A 458 -3.19 20.41 15.72
N TYR A 459 -2.21 21.29 15.92
CA TYR A 459 -0.86 21.23 15.38
C TYR A 459 0.16 21.47 16.50
N THR A 460 1.39 21.02 16.28
CA THR A 460 2.51 21.24 17.20
C THR A 460 3.75 21.67 16.45
N LEU A 461 4.41 22.75 16.85
CA LEU A 461 5.62 23.24 16.19
C LEU A 461 6.82 23.20 17.16
N PRO A 462 7.80 22.29 16.96
CA PRO A 462 9.00 22.23 17.80
C PRO A 462 9.92 23.45 17.61
N PRO A 463 10.81 23.77 18.56
CA PRO A 463 11.81 24.82 18.37
C PRO A 463 12.71 24.55 17.15
N SER A 464 13.10 25.62 16.45
CA SER A 464 13.87 25.62 15.19
C SER A 464 13.10 25.16 13.94
N TYR A 465 11.78 25.03 14.01
CA TYR A 465 10.95 24.64 12.86
C TYR A 465 10.09 25.80 12.36
N ILE A 466 9.83 25.77 11.06
CA ILE A 466 8.90 26.64 10.34
C ILE A 466 7.76 25.79 9.82
N GLN A 467 6.55 26.34 9.78
CA GLN A 467 5.38 25.65 9.30
C GLN A 467 4.57 26.57 8.36
N GLU A 468 4.24 26.03 7.18
CA GLU A 468 3.62 26.75 6.07
C GLU A 468 2.09 26.64 6.10
N LEU A 469 1.37 27.76 6.27
CA LEU A 469 -0.10 27.72 6.47
C LEU A 469 -0.93 28.00 5.22
N GLY A 470 -0.30 28.20 4.05
CA GLY A 470 -0.95 28.48 2.77
C GLY A 470 -1.01 29.97 2.40
N SER A 471 -1.71 30.32 1.32
CA SER A 471 -1.75 31.69 0.75
C SER A 471 -2.99 32.51 1.12
N GLU A 472 -3.94 31.92 1.86
CA GLU A 472 -5.15 32.62 2.32
C GLU A 472 -4.98 33.08 3.78
N PRO A 473 -5.76 34.07 4.25
CA PRO A 473 -5.76 34.44 5.65
C PRO A 473 -6.14 33.25 6.55
N VAL A 474 -5.37 33.00 7.61
CA VAL A 474 -5.55 31.84 8.49
C VAL A 474 -5.78 32.26 9.94
N LYS A 475 -6.75 31.66 10.62
CA LYS A 475 -6.95 31.86 12.06
C LYS A 475 -6.18 30.82 12.86
N VAL A 476 -5.19 31.30 13.61
CA VAL A 476 -4.35 30.50 14.51
C VAL A 476 -4.78 30.72 15.95
N THR A 477 -5.07 29.65 16.68
CA THR A 477 -5.51 29.71 18.08
C THR A 477 -4.64 28.84 18.98
N PHE A 478 -4.16 29.36 20.11
CA PHE A 478 -3.28 28.63 21.03
C PHE A 478 -3.47 29.07 22.48
N GLU A 479 -3.04 28.24 23.42
CA GLU A 479 -3.03 28.61 24.84
C GLU A 479 -1.77 29.41 25.19
N LYS A 480 -1.95 30.58 25.81
CA LYS A 480 -0.85 31.43 26.29
C LYS A 480 0.02 30.66 27.31
N THR A 481 -0.62 29.94 28.23
CA THR A 481 0.03 29.02 29.17
C THR A 481 -0.79 27.74 29.27
N GLU A 482 -0.19 26.63 29.72
CA GLU A 482 -0.89 25.34 29.82
C GLU A 482 -2.12 25.44 30.73
N GLY A 483 -3.33 25.28 30.17
CA GLY A 483 -4.61 25.45 30.85
C GLY A 483 -4.99 26.92 31.14
N GLY A 484 -4.32 27.86 30.48
CA GLY A 484 -4.49 29.30 30.65
C GLY A 484 -5.48 29.94 29.66
N GLU A 485 -5.26 31.23 29.38
CA GLU A 485 -6.03 31.98 28.39
C GLU A 485 -5.72 31.49 26.96
N THR A 486 -6.75 31.38 26.14
CA THR A 486 -6.63 31.05 24.72
C THR A 486 -6.58 32.34 23.89
N LEU A 487 -5.55 32.47 23.06
CA LEU A 487 -5.36 33.59 22.12
C LEU A 487 -5.72 33.12 20.70
N THR A 488 -6.35 34.00 19.92
CA THR A 488 -6.66 33.77 18.51
C THR A 488 -6.18 34.95 17.68
N TYR A 489 -5.36 34.67 16.67
CA TYR A 489 -4.83 35.63 15.71
C TYR A 489 -5.32 35.27 14.31
N GLU A 490 -5.64 36.29 13.50
CA GLU A 490 -5.89 36.15 12.07
C GLU A 490 -4.63 36.61 11.33
N LEU A 491 -3.99 35.68 10.64
CA LEU A 491 -2.72 35.88 9.97
C LEU A 491 -2.96 36.31 8.54
N GLU A 492 -2.27 37.37 8.12
CA GLU A 492 -2.34 37.87 6.76
C GLU A 492 -1.41 37.07 5.84
N PRO A 493 -1.80 36.84 4.58
CA PRO A 493 -0.91 36.29 3.55
C PRO A 493 0.41 37.06 3.44
N GLU A 494 1.44 36.41 2.91
CA GLU A 494 2.74 37.05 2.60
C GLU A 494 3.42 37.66 3.85
N THR A 495 3.08 37.14 5.04
CA THR A 495 3.57 37.64 6.32
C THR A 495 4.19 36.52 7.14
N TYR A 496 5.35 36.81 7.73
CA TYR A 496 6.08 35.90 8.60
C TYR A 496 5.73 36.20 10.05
N TYR A 497 5.45 35.15 10.82
CA TYR A 497 5.13 35.25 12.24
C TYR A 497 6.05 34.35 13.06
N ASP A 498 6.56 34.87 14.18
CA ASP A 498 7.33 34.11 15.15
C ASP A 498 6.48 33.90 16.41
N PHE A 499 6.32 32.65 16.83
CA PHE A 499 5.92 32.35 18.19
C PHE A 499 7.04 32.77 19.12
N VAL A 500 6.73 33.46 20.21
CA VAL A 500 7.72 33.90 21.20
C VAL A 500 7.29 33.42 22.57
N GLN A 501 8.17 32.70 23.25
CA GLN A 501 7.93 32.24 24.61
C GLN A 501 8.50 33.25 25.62
N GLY A 502 7.63 34.11 26.16
CA GLY A 502 7.98 35.10 27.19
C GLY A 502 7.72 34.62 28.61
N GLU A 503 7.93 35.51 29.61
CA GLU A 503 7.64 35.22 31.02
C GLU A 503 6.14 34.98 31.28
N GLU A 504 5.27 35.63 30.51
CA GLU A 504 3.82 35.48 30.63
C GLU A 504 3.25 34.30 29.82
N GLY A 505 4.09 33.58 29.08
CA GLY A 505 3.68 32.49 28.21
C GLY A 505 3.95 32.76 26.73
N TRP A 506 3.24 32.04 25.87
CA TRP A 506 3.32 32.14 24.43
C TRP A 506 2.57 33.34 23.89
N ASP A 507 3.14 33.96 22.87
CA ASP A 507 2.50 34.99 22.07
C ASP A 507 2.99 34.90 20.61
N LEU A 508 2.35 35.62 19.70
CA LEU A 508 2.63 35.56 18.26
C LEU A 508 2.89 36.96 17.72
N TYR A 509 4.04 37.17 17.09
CA TYR A 509 4.46 38.47 16.58
C TYR A 509 4.78 38.40 15.09
N THR A 510 4.39 39.43 14.34
CA THR A 510 4.90 39.63 12.98
C THR A 510 6.40 39.85 13.02
N ARG A 511 7.12 39.16 12.13
CA ARG A 511 8.56 39.31 11.95
C ARG A 511 8.83 40.32 10.83
N GLU A 512 9.63 41.32 11.13
CA GLU A 512 10.23 42.19 10.13
C GLU A 512 11.68 41.75 9.89
N PHE A 513 12.09 41.74 8.62
CA PHE A 513 13.46 41.48 8.20
C PHE A 513 14.15 42.81 7.96
N GLU A 514 15.18 43.07 8.75
CA GLU A 514 16.07 44.21 8.55
C GLU A 514 17.47 43.70 8.22
N VAL A 515 17.98 44.09 7.06
CA VAL A 515 19.25 43.64 6.51
C VAL A 515 20.14 44.83 6.20
N VAL A 516 21.35 44.83 6.74
CA VAL A 516 22.38 45.81 6.44
C VAL A 516 23.35 45.21 5.44
N ILE A 517 23.53 45.85 4.29
CA ILE A 517 24.53 45.48 3.29
C ILE A 517 25.64 46.52 3.31
N ASP A 518 26.84 46.10 3.70
CA ASP A 518 28.01 46.93 3.89
C ASP A 518 28.95 46.88 2.67
N ASN A 519 29.00 48.00 1.95
CA ASN A 519 29.93 48.25 0.85
C ASN A 519 31.04 49.27 1.24
N SER A 520 31.28 49.48 2.53
CA SER A 520 32.18 50.53 3.03
C SER A 520 33.65 50.31 2.69
N ASN A 521 34.07 49.05 2.54
CA ASN A 521 35.47 48.68 2.28
C ASN A 521 35.79 48.48 0.80
N ASN A 522 34.80 48.58 -0.08
CA ASN A 522 34.99 48.36 -1.52
C ASN A 522 35.21 49.69 -2.26
N SER A 523 36.07 49.65 -3.27
CA SER A 523 36.44 50.80 -4.12
C SER A 523 35.42 51.13 -5.20
N GLU A 524 34.41 50.29 -5.38
CA GLU A 524 33.43 50.34 -6.46
C GLU A 524 31.99 50.24 -5.96
N ASP A 525 31.06 50.73 -6.77
CA ASP A 525 29.62 50.58 -6.51
C ASP A 525 29.24 49.09 -6.60
N PHE A 526 28.25 48.69 -5.80
CA PHE A 526 27.65 47.37 -5.79
C PHE A 526 26.24 47.45 -6.37
N TYR A 527 25.95 46.60 -7.36
CA TYR A 527 24.68 46.54 -8.08
C TYR A 527 24.02 45.20 -7.82
N PHE A 528 22.72 45.22 -7.58
CA PHE A 528 21.92 44.03 -7.29
C PHE A 528 20.48 44.26 -7.75
N MET A 529 19.67 43.20 -7.82
CA MET A 529 18.25 43.31 -8.11
C MET A 529 17.44 42.90 -6.88
N LEU A 530 16.41 43.69 -6.60
CA LEU A 530 15.30 43.33 -5.73
C LEU A 530 14.06 43.07 -6.60
N ALA A 531 12.99 42.57 -5.98
CA ALA A 531 11.71 42.37 -6.65
C ALA A 531 11.15 43.66 -7.29
N ASP A 532 11.47 44.84 -6.72
CA ASP A 532 11.03 46.15 -7.19
C ASP A 532 11.95 46.76 -8.27
N GLY A 533 13.07 46.09 -8.60
CA GLY A 533 13.97 46.48 -9.67
C GLY A 533 15.45 46.56 -9.27
N PRO A 534 16.29 47.11 -10.17
CA PRO A 534 17.73 47.21 -9.94
C PRO A 534 18.07 48.27 -8.87
N GLN A 535 18.94 47.88 -7.95
CA GLN A 535 19.40 48.67 -6.82
C GLN A 535 20.93 48.89 -6.88
N ARG A 536 21.39 49.91 -6.15
CA ARG A 536 22.82 50.26 -6.09
C ARG A 536 23.25 50.76 -4.71
N ILE A 537 24.31 50.16 -4.16
CA ILE A 537 25.03 50.68 -3.00
C ILE A 537 26.32 51.34 -3.48
N ARG A 538 26.46 52.64 -3.25
CA ARG A 538 27.67 53.37 -3.65
C ARG A 538 28.90 52.83 -2.91
N LYS A 539 30.07 52.94 -3.53
CA LYS A 539 31.35 52.67 -2.86
C LYS A 539 31.47 53.42 -1.54
N GLY A 540 32.00 52.77 -0.51
CA GLY A 540 32.19 53.41 0.80
C GLY A 540 30.90 53.63 1.59
N ARG A 541 29.77 53.02 1.19
CA ARG A 541 28.46 53.20 1.84
C ARG A 541 27.86 51.87 2.26
N MET A 542 26.83 51.96 3.10
CA MET A 542 25.99 50.84 3.52
C MET A 542 24.54 51.13 3.10
N ALA A 543 23.75 50.08 2.90
CA ALA A 543 22.31 50.18 2.74
C ALA A 543 21.61 49.37 3.82
N ILE A 544 20.48 49.88 4.32
CA ILE A 544 19.59 49.15 5.23
C ILE A 544 18.33 48.85 4.43
N LEU A 545 18.01 47.58 4.28
CA LEU A 545 16.83 47.08 3.61
C LEU A 545 15.88 46.55 4.69
N LYS A 546 14.59 46.89 4.59
CA LYS A 546 13.55 46.43 5.51
C LYS A 546 12.41 45.85 4.71
N ASN A 547 11.92 44.67 5.12
CA ASN A 547 10.78 44.03 4.47
C ASN A 547 10.03 43.12 5.47
N SER A 548 8.75 42.85 5.23
CA SER A 548 7.96 41.86 6.00
C SER A 548 8.31 40.42 5.62
N GLU A 549 9.00 40.23 4.50
CA GLU A 549 9.47 38.95 3.98
C GLU A 549 11.02 38.91 3.90
N PRO A 550 11.64 37.72 3.90
CA PRO A 550 13.05 37.54 3.61
C PRO A 550 13.46 38.28 2.33
N ILE A 551 14.56 39.03 2.41
CA ILE A 551 14.97 39.88 1.31
C ILE A 551 15.73 39.04 0.30
N ARG A 552 15.06 38.72 -0.82
CA ARG A 552 15.69 38.07 -1.96
C ARG A 552 16.52 39.08 -2.76
N ILE A 553 17.78 38.75 -2.99
CA ILE A 553 18.70 39.52 -3.81
C ILE A 553 19.23 38.65 -4.96
N ASP A 554 19.07 39.14 -6.18
CA ASP A 554 19.72 38.57 -7.36
C ASP A 554 20.93 39.44 -7.74
N PHE A 555 22.09 38.82 -7.99
CA PHE A 555 23.28 39.56 -8.40
C PHE A 555 23.20 39.92 -9.90
N ALA A 556 23.42 41.20 -10.20
CA ALA A 556 23.50 41.69 -11.58
C ALA A 556 24.88 41.37 -12.16
N SER A 557 25.12 40.12 -12.58
CA SER A 557 26.33 39.76 -13.34
C SER A 557 26.20 40.28 -14.78
N GLY A 558 27.24 40.96 -15.26
CA GLY A 558 27.28 41.58 -16.59
C GLY A 558 27.42 40.59 -17.76
N GLY A 559 26.54 39.59 -17.86
CA GLY A 559 26.37 38.76 -19.06
C GLY A 559 26.71 37.27 -18.93
N GLU A 560 27.13 36.77 -17.76
CA GLU A 560 27.32 35.33 -17.52
C GLU A 560 26.43 34.83 -16.38
N VAL A 561 26.08 33.53 -16.47
CA VAL A 561 25.18 32.73 -15.62
C VAL A 561 24.95 33.37 -14.24
N GLN A 562 23.72 33.81 -13.98
CA GLN A 562 23.36 34.38 -12.69
C GLN A 562 23.53 33.30 -11.60
N PRO A 563 24.29 33.59 -10.52
CA PRO A 563 24.28 32.71 -9.35
C PRO A 563 22.86 32.61 -8.79
N ALA A 564 22.60 31.51 -8.07
CA ALA A 564 21.32 31.31 -7.39
C ALA A 564 20.95 32.54 -6.53
N PRO A 565 19.64 32.87 -6.40
CA PRO A 565 19.19 33.96 -5.55
C PRO A 565 19.72 33.80 -4.13
N HIS A 566 20.10 34.92 -3.49
CA HIS A 566 20.47 34.93 -2.09
C HIS A 566 19.34 35.50 -1.24
N TYR A 567 18.89 34.72 -0.25
CA TYR A 567 17.88 35.16 0.72
C TYR A 567 18.57 35.66 1.97
N LEU A 568 18.31 36.92 2.29
CA LEU A 568 18.89 37.58 3.44
C LEU A 568 17.87 37.56 4.57
N THR A 569 18.13 36.71 5.55
CA THR A 569 17.28 36.52 6.74
C THR A 569 17.90 37.12 8.01
N HIS A 570 19.17 37.55 7.94
CA HIS A 570 19.97 38.08 9.05
C HIS A 570 20.40 39.54 8.83
N SER A 571 20.91 40.17 9.89
CA SER A 571 20.95 41.63 9.97
C SER A 571 22.15 42.32 9.32
N HIS A 572 23.28 41.64 9.04
CA HIS A 572 24.46 42.33 8.50
C HIS A 572 25.31 41.46 7.57
N TYR A 573 25.45 41.90 6.32
CA TYR A 573 26.29 41.30 5.30
C TYR A 573 27.35 42.29 4.83
N LYS A 574 28.56 41.79 4.61
CA LYS A 574 29.63 42.52 3.92
C LYS A 574 29.79 41.99 2.51
N ILE A 575 30.00 42.89 1.57
CA ILE A 575 30.33 42.51 0.19
C ILE A 575 31.79 42.07 0.16
N GLY A 576 32.00 40.77 -0.04
CA GLY A 576 33.29 40.13 -0.19
C GLY A 576 33.78 40.13 -1.63
N VAL A 577 35.09 40.22 -1.77
CA VAL A 577 35.81 39.99 -3.03
C VAL A 577 36.47 38.61 -2.91
N ASP A 578 36.39 37.79 -3.95
CA ASP A 578 37.02 36.48 -3.97
C ASP A 578 38.56 36.58 -4.09
N ASP A 579 39.24 35.43 -4.03
CA ASP A 579 40.71 35.36 -4.10
C ASP A 579 41.30 35.86 -5.44
N LYS A 580 40.48 36.05 -6.46
CA LYS A 580 40.88 36.55 -7.79
C LYS A 580 40.64 38.05 -7.93
N GLY A 581 40.07 38.71 -6.92
CA GLY A 581 39.69 40.11 -7.00
C GLY A 581 38.32 40.33 -7.67
N GLU A 582 37.57 39.27 -7.93
CA GLU A 582 36.23 39.34 -8.50
C GLU A 582 35.19 39.48 -7.37
N LYS A 583 34.16 40.29 -7.58
CA LYS A 583 33.10 40.51 -6.57
C LYS A 583 32.10 39.36 -6.66
N VAL A 584 32.08 38.45 -5.69
CA VAL A 584 31.24 37.25 -5.87
C VAL A 584 30.40 36.84 -4.65
N ALA A 585 30.56 37.41 -3.45
CA ALA A 585 29.79 36.92 -2.30
C ALA A 585 29.34 38.00 -1.31
N LEU A 586 28.08 37.91 -0.86
CA LEU A 586 27.65 38.49 0.41
C LEU A 586 28.12 37.55 1.53
N VAL A 587 28.98 38.07 2.41
CA VAL A 587 29.50 37.33 3.57
C VAL A 587 28.78 37.84 4.81
N GLU A 588 28.10 36.94 5.50
CA GLU A 588 27.44 37.26 6.77
C GLU A 588 28.49 37.63 7.83
N VAL A 589 28.24 38.72 8.55
CA VAL A 589 29.11 39.19 9.63
C VAL A 589 28.48 38.75 10.95
N GLN A 590 29.07 37.73 11.59
CA GLN A 590 28.69 37.30 12.94
C GLN A 590 29.05 38.33 14.02
#